data_AF-W4S3Q2-F1
#
_entry.id   AF-W4S3Q2-F1
#
_cell.length_a   1.000
_cell.length_b   1.000
_cell.length_c   1.000
_cell.angle_alpha   90.00
_cell.angle_beta   90.00
_cell.angle_gamma   90.00
#
_symmetry.space_group_name_H-M   'P 1'
#
loop_
_entity.id
_entity.type
_entity.pdbx_description
1 polymer ?
#
loop_
_entity_poly.entity_id
_entity_poly.type
_entity_poly.pdbx_seq_one_letter_code
_entity_poly.pdbx_strand_id
1 'polypeptide(L)'
;MVMLAGDVKASEASRQNYEADERAFFASAEVEKAERSTLARSLALATGDLKASDASMRFARFEDLFGKCLRHHSYYELLSSRNTSDASSRQALSEVDGLCEEASTQARGVLLSSSPEEAWTKPYAFLRQRAEHARDHKPATDQMATFEAASDKVDQLSRQYASILEATPFETIETHRGRLHAFLDNKTLMGDPDRAVRADAWRAYWKGIDSKSDLLGQTLIGIVHNENTMAVAKGYNDAPEVHYATMGITREAVGDALVAMESHADSWQAYLAMKGDKPWDMAAPVGHFSHHLTIDQLRRVATRAMAPLGEHHAEQLSRVLDVRERRMDLSSTPGSRTMDAFSITAPGVPSVLYVLSPR
;
A
#
# COMPACT_ATOMS: atom_id res chain seq x y z
N MET A 1 -40.98 3.74 15.66
CA MET A 1 -40.56 2.43 16.21
C MET A 1 -39.48 1.88 15.30
N VAL A 2 -38.22 2.22 15.57
CA VAL A 2 -37.07 1.72 14.81
C VAL A 2 -36.75 0.35 15.39
N MET A 3 -36.99 -0.72 14.64
CA MET A 3 -36.44 -2.03 14.99
C MET A 3 -34.91 -1.90 14.92
N LEU A 4 -34.26 -1.86 16.10
CA LEU A 4 -32.84 -2.14 16.21
C LEU A 4 -32.66 -3.59 15.71
N ALA A 5 -32.12 -3.73 14.50
CA ALA A 5 -31.74 -5.02 13.97
C ALA A 5 -30.77 -5.65 14.97
N GLY A 6 -31.17 -6.78 15.56
CA GLY A 6 -30.40 -7.46 16.59
C GLY A 6 -28.98 -7.78 16.14
N ASP A 7 -28.06 -7.81 17.10
CA ASP A 7 -26.68 -8.21 16.87
C ASP A 7 -26.64 -9.56 16.17
N VAL A 8 -25.96 -9.61 15.03
CA VAL A 8 -25.72 -10.85 14.29
C VAL A 8 -24.63 -11.63 15.03
N LYS A 9 -24.78 -12.95 15.15
CA LYS A 9 -23.74 -13.77 15.79
C LYS A 9 -22.41 -13.56 15.07
N ALA A 10 -21.32 -13.42 15.82
CA ALA A 10 -19.96 -13.26 15.28
C ALA A 10 -19.63 -14.32 14.20
N SER A 11 -20.19 -15.53 14.32
CA SER A 11 -20.04 -16.64 13.36
C SER A 11 -20.69 -16.43 11.99
N GLU A 12 -21.69 -15.56 11.88
CA GLU A 12 -22.40 -15.24 10.63
C GLU A 12 -21.77 -14.03 9.91
N ALA A 13 -21.27 -13.04 10.67
CA ALA A 13 -20.50 -11.93 10.11
C ALA A 13 -19.09 -12.33 9.63
N SER A 14 -18.47 -13.36 10.24
CA SER A 14 -17.10 -13.83 9.93
C SER A 14 -16.98 -14.76 8.73
N ARG A 15 -18.09 -15.12 8.06
CA ARG A 15 -18.11 -16.02 6.89
C ARG A 15 -18.52 -15.32 5.60
N GLN A 16 -18.11 -14.07 5.44
CA GLN A 16 -18.42 -13.30 4.25
C GLN A 16 -17.22 -13.27 3.31
N ASN A 17 -17.27 -14.07 2.25
CA ASN A 17 -16.32 -14.02 1.15
C ASN A 17 -17.00 -13.34 -0.04
N TYR A 18 -16.40 -12.27 -0.54
CA TYR A 18 -16.87 -11.54 -1.71
C TYR A 18 -15.71 -11.43 -2.70
N GLU A 19 -16.02 -11.59 -3.97
CA GLU A 19 -15.04 -11.48 -5.04
C GLU A 19 -15.38 -10.27 -5.90
N ALA A 20 -14.43 -9.35 -6.00
CA ALA A 20 -14.57 -8.21 -6.89
C ALA A 20 -14.69 -8.69 -8.35
N ASP A 21 -15.40 -7.95 -9.20
CA ASP A 21 -15.50 -8.30 -10.61
C ASP A 21 -14.29 -7.72 -11.36
N GLU A 22 -13.28 -8.55 -11.67
CA GLU A 22 -12.13 -8.09 -12.45
C GLU A 22 -12.52 -7.63 -13.87
N ARG A 23 -13.75 -7.95 -14.33
CA ARG A 23 -14.29 -7.43 -15.60
C ARG A 23 -14.57 -5.94 -15.59
N ALA A 24 -14.55 -5.30 -14.42
CA ALA A 24 -14.50 -3.85 -14.31
C ALA A 24 -13.24 -3.29 -14.99
N PHE A 25 -12.12 -4.02 -14.94
CA PHE A 25 -10.89 -3.66 -15.63
C PHE A 25 -10.87 -4.17 -17.06
N PHE A 26 -11.10 -5.46 -17.32
CA PHE A 26 -11.07 -5.99 -18.70
C PHE A 26 -12.10 -7.08 -18.90
N ALA A 27 -12.82 -7.07 -20.02
CA ALA A 27 -13.91 -8.02 -20.27
C ALA A 27 -13.48 -9.51 -20.16
N SER A 28 -12.23 -9.81 -20.48
CA SER A 28 -11.59 -11.11 -20.23
C SER A 28 -10.06 -10.97 -20.15
N ALA A 29 -9.37 -12.03 -19.70
CA ALA A 29 -7.91 -12.08 -19.69
C ALA A 29 -7.30 -12.03 -21.11
N GLU A 30 -7.99 -12.57 -22.11
CA GLU A 30 -7.56 -12.49 -23.51
C GLU A 30 -7.62 -11.06 -24.04
N VAL A 31 -8.68 -10.32 -23.68
CA VAL A 31 -8.82 -8.90 -24.00
C VAL A 31 -7.72 -8.09 -23.33
N GLU A 32 -7.49 -8.32 -22.04
CA GLU A 32 -6.39 -7.69 -21.31
C GLU A 32 -5.05 -7.91 -22.03
N LYS A 33 -4.71 -9.15 -22.35
CA LYS A 33 -3.44 -9.50 -23.00
C LYS A 33 -3.28 -8.85 -24.36
N ALA A 34 -4.35 -8.79 -25.15
CA ALA A 34 -4.37 -8.13 -26.46
C ALA A 34 -4.22 -6.61 -26.35
N GLU A 35 -4.90 -5.98 -25.39
CA GLU A 35 -4.79 -4.55 -25.11
C GLU A 35 -3.41 -4.19 -24.58
N ARG A 36 -2.83 -5.00 -23.69
CA ARG A 36 -1.46 -4.82 -23.17
C ARG A 36 -0.41 -4.91 -24.26
N SER A 37 -0.56 -5.87 -25.18
CA SER A 37 0.30 -5.98 -26.37
C SER A 37 0.14 -4.77 -27.30
N THR A 38 -1.04 -4.17 -27.35
CA THR A 38 -1.30 -2.96 -28.12
C THR A 38 -0.73 -1.71 -27.44
N LEU A 39 -0.80 -1.63 -26.11
CA LEU A 39 -0.15 -0.61 -25.30
C LEU A 39 1.37 -0.60 -25.54
N ALA A 40 2.02 -1.76 -25.42
CA ALA A 40 3.47 -1.88 -25.65
C ALA A 40 3.88 -1.41 -27.06
N ARG A 41 3.13 -1.81 -28.10
CA ARG A 41 3.38 -1.34 -29.47
C ARG A 41 3.13 0.17 -29.62
N SER A 42 2.07 0.68 -29.00
CA SER A 42 1.71 2.11 -29.08
C SER A 42 2.75 2.99 -28.40
N LEU A 43 3.34 2.50 -27.31
CA LEU A 43 4.42 3.14 -26.60
C LEU A 43 5.72 3.14 -27.42
N ALA A 44 6.11 1.99 -27.98
CA ALA A 44 7.27 1.90 -28.86
C ALA A 44 7.16 2.84 -30.08
N LEU A 45 5.97 2.93 -30.69
CA LEU A 45 5.70 3.86 -31.79
C LEU A 45 5.74 5.33 -31.34
N ALA A 46 5.21 5.64 -30.15
CA ALA A 46 5.24 6.99 -29.60
C ALA A 46 6.67 7.47 -29.33
N THR A 47 7.53 6.58 -28.82
CA THR A 47 8.95 6.83 -28.60
C THR A 47 9.73 6.97 -29.92
N GLY A 48 9.30 6.31 -31.01
CA GLY A 48 9.93 6.45 -32.33
C GLY A 48 9.58 7.75 -33.07
N ASP A 49 8.41 8.33 -32.81
CA ASP A 49 7.83 9.49 -33.54
C ASP A 49 8.22 10.86 -32.93
N LEU A 50 9.32 10.90 -32.17
CA LEU A 50 9.71 12.07 -31.35
C LEU A 50 10.04 13.34 -32.16
N LYS A 51 10.20 13.26 -33.49
CA LYS A 51 10.72 14.35 -34.31
C LYS A 51 9.67 15.15 -35.10
N ALA A 52 8.41 14.70 -35.18
CA ALA A 52 7.42 15.29 -36.09
C ALA A 52 6.19 15.93 -35.41
N SER A 53 5.94 15.64 -34.12
CA SER A 53 4.72 16.08 -33.42
C SER A 53 4.96 17.19 -32.39
N ASP A 54 3.98 18.08 -32.26
CA ASP A 54 3.95 19.15 -31.25
C ASP A 54 4.16 18.60 -29.82
N ALA A 55 4.87 19.35 -28.97
CA ALA A 55 5.22 18.89 -27.63
C ALA A 55 4.00 18.64 -26.74
N SER A 56 2.95 19.45 -26.86
CA SER A 56 1.70 19.26 -26.11
C SER A 56 1.03 17.95 -26.53
N MET A 57 0.99 17.66 -27.83
CA MET A 57 0.44 16.40 -28.35
C MET A 57 1.25 15.18 -27.92
N ARG A 58 2.58 15.28 -27.89
CA ARG A 58 3.45 14.20 -27.40
C ARG A 58 3.21 13.94 -25.91
N PHE A 59 3.15 14.99 -25.10
CA PHE A 59 2.85 14.86 -23.67
C PHE A 59 1.50 14.20 -23.44
N ALA A 60 0.43 14.71 -24.07
CA ALA A 60 -0.91 14.15 -23.95
C ALA A 60 -0.99 12.68 -24.39
N ARG A 61 -0.22 12.29 -25.41
CA ARG A 61 -0.12 10.90 -25.85
C ARG A 61 0.52 10.00 -24.79
N PHE A 62 1.62 10.42 -24.17
CA PHE A 62 2.25 9.62 -23.10
C PHE A 62 1.40 9.60 -21.83
N GLU A 63 0.67 10.67 -21.51
CA GLU A 63 -0.28 10.71 -20.41
C GLU A 63 -1.43 9.70 -20.62
N ASP A 64 -2.03 9.67 -21.82
CA ASP A 64 -3.06 8.68 -22.17
C ASP A 64 -2.54 7.24 -22.08
N LEU A 65 -1.33 6.99 -22.61
CA LEU A 65 -0.69 5.67 -22.52
C LEU A 65 -0.40 5.26 -21.07
N PHE A 66 0.02 6.21 -20.22
CA PHE A 66 0.22 5.97 -18.80
C PHE A 66 -1.11 5.64 -18.10
N GLY A 67 -2.18 6.37 -18.39
CA GLY A 67 -3.52 6.08 -17.87
C GLY A 67 -4.02 4.68 -18.25
N LYS A 68 -3.78 4.26 -19.50
CA LYS A 68 -4.06 2.88 -19.96
C LYS A 68 -3.20 1.87 -19.21
N CYS A 69 -1.92 2.16 -19.01
CA CYS A 69 -1.03 1.28 -18.24
C CYS A 69 -1.52 1.06 -16.81
N LEU A 70 -1.95 2.12 -16.12
CA LEU A 70 -2.48 2.02 -14.75
C LEU A 70 -3.69 1.07 -14.66
N ARG A 71 -4.53 0.99 -15.70
CA ARG A 71 -5.63 0.02 -15.76
C ARG A 71 -5.14 -1.43 -15.79
N HIS A 72 -4.08 -1.71 -16.55
CA HIS A 72 -3.43 -3.04 -16.54
C HIS A 72 -2.78 -3.34 -15.19
N HIS A 73 -2.11 -2.34 -14.59
CA HIS A 73 -1.46 -2.48 -13.29
C HIS A 73 -2.48 -2.89 -12.23
N SER A 74 -3.58 -2.14 -12.11
CA SER A 74 -4.66 -2.44 -11.17
C SER A 74 -5.30 -3.81 -11.37
N TYR A 75 -5.44 -4.26 -12.62
CA TYR A 75 -5.95 -5.61 -12.91
C TYR A 75 -5.03 -6.69 -12.33
N TYR A 76 -3.72 -6.60 -12.58
CA TYR A 76 -2.77 -7.60 -12.07
C TYR A 76 -2.44 -7.41 -10.58
N GLU A 77 -2.57 -6.21 -10.03
CA GLU A 77 -2.53 -5.96 -8.59
C GLU A 77 -3.64 -6.75 -7.88
N LEU A 78 -4.87 -6.71 -8.40
CA LEU A 78 -5.98 -7.51 -7.87
C LEU A 78 -5.69 -9.01 -7.95
N LEU A 79 -5.29 -9.52 -9.11
CA LEU A 79 -5.03 -10.95 -9.32
C LEU A 79 -3.87 -11.47 -8.47
N SER A 80 -2.75 -10.76 -8.45
CA SER A 80 -1.57 -11.14 -7.65
C SER A 80 -1.85 -11.05 -6.15
N SER A 81 -2.74 -10.15 -5.73
CA SER A 81 -3.15 -10.05 -4.33
C SER A 81 -4.09 -11.18 -3.89
N ARG A 82 -4.96 -11.65 -4.79
CA ARG A 82 -5.78 -12.86 -4.56
C ARG A 82 -4.94 -14.14 -4.46
N ASN A 83 -3.80 -14.20 -5.14
CA ASN A 83 -2.92 -15.35 -5.12
C ASN A 83 -1.45 -14.94 -5.34
N THR A 84 -0.72 -14.72 -4.25
CA THR A 84 0.70 -14.34 -4.27
C THR A 84 1.60 -15.42 -4.87
N SER A 85 1.11 -16.67 -4.94
CA SER A 85 1.83 -17.78 -5.57
C SER A 85 1.65 -17.84 -7.10
N ASP A 86 0.74 -17.04 -7.68
CA ASP A 86 0.57 -16.98 -9.13
C ASP A 86 1.74 -16.24 -9.79
N ALA A 87 2.72 -17.03 -10.26
CA ALA A 87 3.89 -16.52 -10.96
C ALA A 87 3.54 -15.80 -12.27
N SER A 88 2.46 -16.21 -12.96
CA SER A 88 2.05 -15.59 -14.23
C SER A 88 1.52 -14.18 -14.00
N SER A 89 0.64 -14.00 -13.01
CA SER A 89 0.10 -12.68 -12.66
C SER A 89 1.19 -11.74 -12.14
N ARG A 90 2.13 -12.24 -11.32
CA ARG A 90 3.26 -11.43 -10.84
C ARG A 90 4.22 -11.02 -11.97
N GLN A 91 4.51 -11.94 -12.89
CA GLN A 91 5.34 -11.63 -14.06
C GLN A 91 4.66 -10.57 -14.94
N ALA A 92 3.36 -10.71 -15.19
CA ALA A 92 2.62 -9.74 -15.98
C ALA A 92 2.52 -8.37 -15.30
N LEU A 93 2.37 -8.32 -13.96
CA LEU A 93 2.45 -7.07 -13.20
C LEU A 93 3.79 -6.37 -13.40
N SER A 94 4.90 -7.10 -13.27
CA SER A 94 6.25 -6.54 -13.49
C SER A 94 6.46 -6.03 -14.92
N GLU A 95 5.93 -6.73 -15.92
CA GLU A 95 5.96 -6.28 -17.32
C GLU A 95 5.15 -4.98 -17.52
N VAL A 96 4.00 -4.86 -16.87
CA VAL A 96 3.17 -3.65 -16.90
C VAL A 96 3.87 -2.49 -16.21
N ASP A 97 4.51 -2.72 -15.06
CA ASP A 97 5.26 -1.69 -14.34
C ASP A 97 6.37 -1.09 -15.21
N GLY A 98 7.05 -1.93 -16.00
CA GLY A 98 8.01 -1.46 -17.01
C GLY A 98 7.39 -0.54 -18.06
N LEU A 99 6.21 -0.87 -18.58
CA LEU A 99 5.47 -0.02 -19.54
C LEU A 99 5.04 1.31 -18.91
N CYS A 100 4.60 1.27 -17.64
CA CYS A 100 4.17 2.45 -16.90
C CYS A 100 5.36 3.39 -16.64
N GLU A 101 6.51 2.84 -16.27
CA GLU A 101 7.74 3.61 -16.07
C GLU A 101 8.25 4.21 -17.38
N GLU A 102 8.21 3.48 -18.49
CA GLU A 102 8.57 4.03 -19.80
C GLU A 102 7.63 5.19 -20.19
N ALA A 103 6.31 5.00 -20.12
CA ALA A 103 5.34 6.05 -20.46
C ALA A 103 5.52 7.31 -19.60
N SER A 104 5.67 7.14 -18.27
CA SER A 104 5.87 8.27 -17.36
C SER A 104 7.23 8.96 -17.57
N THR A 105 8.29 8.20 -17.89
CA THR A 105 9.62 8.74 -18.22
C THR A 105 9.58 9.61 -19.47
N GLN A 106 8.92 9.14 -20.53
CA GLN A 106 8.78 9.91 -21.75
C GLN A 106 7.93 11.17 -21.53
N ALA A 107 6.80 11.07 -20.82
CA ALA A 107 5.99 12.24 -20.46
C ALA A 107 6.80 13.30 -19.68
N ARG A 108 7.55 12.87 -18.66
CA ARG A 108 8.47 13.73 -17.89
C ARG A 108 9.52 14.38 -18.79
N GLY A 109 10.12 13.62 -19.71
CA GLY A 109 11.10 14.13 -20.66
C GLY A 109 10.55 15.23 -21.56
N VAL A 110 9.36 15.03 -22.13
CA VAL A 110 8.66 16.05 -22.94
C VAL A 110 8.40 17.30 -22.12
N LEU A 111 7.84 17.14 -20.92
CA LEU A 111 7.53 18.25 -20.02
C LEU A 111 8.77 19.07 -19.67
N LEU A 112 9.89 18.42 -19.33
CA LEU A 112 11.16 19.07 -18.99
C LEU A 112 11.79 19.81 -20.17
N SER A 113 11.67 19.27 -21.39
CA SER A 113 12.25 19.84 -22.60
C SER A 113 11.45 21.03 -23.17
N SER A 114 10.22 21.23 -22.70
CA SER A 114 9.31 22.29 -23.16
C SER A 114 9.48 23.56 -22.33
N SER A 115 9.09 24.73 -22.87
CA SER A 115 9.19 25.98 -22.11
C SER A 115 8.11 26.01 -21.00
N PRO A 116 8.44 26.39 -19.76
CA PRO A 116 7.45 26.52 -18.69
C PRO A 116 6.41 27.63 -18.96
N GLU A 117 6.72 28.57 -19.86
CA GLU A 117 5.85 29.70 -20.22
C GLU A 117 4.73 29.33 -21.20
N GLU A 118 4.82 28.16 -21.84
CA GLU A 118 3.79 27.68 -22.76
C GLU A 118 2.45 27.46 -22.05
N ALA A 119 1.33 27.74 -22.73
CA ALA A 119 0.02 27.68 -22.08
C ALA A 119 -0.33 26.26 -21.59
N TRP A 120 0.11 25.22 -22.31
CA TRP A 120 -0.19 23.83 -21.99
C TRP A 120 0.66 23.25 -20.85
N THR A 121 1.81 23.84 -20.52
CA THR A 121 2.69 23.37 -19.43
C THR A 121 2.25 23.88 -18.06
N LYS A 122 1.54 25.02 -18.01
CA LYS A 122 1.11 25.67 -16.76
C LYS A 122 0.32 24.75 -15.81
N PRO A 123 -0.67 23.95 -16.27
CA PRO A 123 -1.37 23.01 -15.39
C PRO A 123 -0.47 21.93 -14.77
N TYR A 124 0.70 21.69 -15.36
CA TYR A 124 1.64 20.64 -14.95
C TYR A 124 2.85 21.18 -14.17
N ALA A 125 2.81 22.43 -13.69
CA ALA A 125 3.93 23.06 -12.97
C ALA A 125 4.44 22.20 -11.80
N PHE A 126 3.54 21.60 -11.02
CA PHE A 126 3.90 20.70 -9.92
C PHE A 126 4.62 19.43 -10.41
N LEU A 127 4.11 18.79 -11.47
CA LEU A 127 4.74 17.61 -12.04
C LEU A 127 6.11 17.94 -12.65
N ARG A 128 6.24 19.12 -13.25
CA ARG A 128 7.51 19.62 -13.76
C ARG A 128 8.52 19.80 -12.63
N GLN A 129 8.14 20.46 -11.55
CA GLN A 129 9.02 20.65 -10.38
C GLN A 129 9.52 19.30 -9.83
N ARG A 130 8.63 18.30 -9.73
CA ARG A 130 9.02 16.93 -9.32
C ARG A 130 9.97 16.28 -10.31
N ALA A 131 9.76 16.46 -11.61
CA ALA A 131 10.63 15.93 -12.64
C ALA A 131 12.01 16.61 -12.66
N GLU A 132 12.07 17.92 -12.42
CA GLU A 132 13.32 18.68 -12.28
C GLU A 132 14.11 18.20 -11.07
N HIS A 133 13.44 18.08 -9.92
CA HIS A 133 14.05 17.54 -8.70
C HIS A 133 14.59 16.11 -8.91
N ALA A 134 13.82 15.22 -9.55
CA ALA A 134 14.26 13.86 -9.84
C ALA A 134 15.44 13.82 -10.85
N ARG A 135 15.50 14.76 -11.80
CA ARG A 135 16.63 14.89 -12.74
C ARG A 135 17.90 15.33 -12.01
N ASP A 136 17.77 16.31 -11.13
CA ASP A 136 18.91 16.92 -10.43
C ASP A 136 19.56 15.98 -9.40
N HIS A 137 18.81 14.94 -8.97
CA HIS A 137 19.28 13.90 -8.05
C HIS A 137 19.36 12.51 -8.69
N LYS A 138 19.68 12.45 -9.98
CA LYS A 138 20.06 11.18 -10.61
C LYS A 138 21.47 10.79 -10.17
N PRO A 139 21.75 9.49 -9.96
CA PRO A 139 23.12 9.05 -9.72
C PRO A 139 24.04 9.50 -10.85
N ALA A 140 25.20 10.04 -10.47
CA ALA A 140 26.24 10.38 -11.45
C ALA A 140 26.70 9.12 -12.21
N THR A 141 27.13 9.26 -13.46
CA THR A 141 27.49 8.12 -14.32
C THR A 141 28.53 7.20 -13.70
N ASP A 142 29.51 7.77 -13.00
CA ASP A 142 30.57 7.05 -12.28
C ASP A 142 30.08 6.39 -10.96
N GLN A 143 28.94 6.83 -10.43
CA GLN A 143 28.29 6.27 -9.25
C GLN A 143 27.17 5.27 -9.57
N MET A 144 26.79 5.13 -10.85
CA MET A 144 25.62 4.32 -11.25
C MET A 144 25.77 2.85 -10.86
N ALA A 145 26.93 2.24 -11.11
CA ALA A 145 27.16 0.84 -10.75
C ALA A 145 27.10 0.61 -9.22
N THR A 146 27.57 1.59 -8.43
CA THR A 146 27.47 1.56 -6.96
C THR A 146 26.02 1.66 -6.52
N PHE A 147 25.25 2.57 -7.14
CA PHE A 147 23.83 2.74 -6.87
C PHE A 147 23.03 1.46 -7.18
N GLU A 148 23.25 0.85 -8.35
CA GLU A 148 22.58 -0.39 -8.76
C GLU A 148 22.91 -1.55 -7.82
N ALA A 149 24.18 -1.75 -7.50
CA ALA A 149 24.60 -2.80 -6.57
C ALA A 149 24.01 -2.63 -5.16
N ALA A 150 23.92 -1.39 -4.67
CA ALA A 150 23.28 -1.08 -3.40
C ALA A 150 21.77 -1.33 -3.44
N SER A 151 21.10 -0.97 -4.54
CA SER A 151 19.67 -1.24 -4.77
C SER A 151 19.38 -2.75 -4.75
N ASP A 152 20.15 -3.53 -5.51
CA ASP A 152 20.03 -5.00 -5.53
C ASP A 152 20.24 -5.60 -4.13
N LYS A 153 21.14 -5.00 -3.35
CA LYS A 153 21.43 -5.45 -1.99
C LYS A 153 20.28 -5.13 -1.02
N VAL A 154 19.66 -3.96 -1.12
CA VAL A 154 18.45 -3.63 -0.36
C VAL A 154 17.35 -4.64 -0.67
N ASP A 155 17.10 -4.92 -1.94
CA ASP A 155 16.10 -5.90 -2.37
C ASP A 155 16.38 -7.31 -1.81
N GLN A 156 17.63 -7.76 -1.88
CA GLN A 156 18.05 -9.04 -1.32
C GLN A 156 17.83 -9.09 0.19
N LEU A 157 18.25 -8.06 0.93
CA LEU A 157 18.14 -8.01 2.38
C LEU A 157 16.69 -7.89 2.84
N SER A 158 15.83 -7.15 2.14
CA SER A 158 14.39 -7.06 2.42
C SER A 158 13.71 -8.43 2.29
N ARG A 159 14.03 -9.21 1.25
CA ARG A 159 13.55 -10.60 1.12
C ARG A 159 14.08 -11.48 2.23
N GLN A 160 15.37 -11.35 2.58
CA GLN A 160 15.97 -12.10 3.68
C GLN A 160 15.30 -11.78 5.03
N TYR A 161 14.99 -10.51 5.30
CA TYR A 161 14.27 -10.09 6.50
C TYR A 161 12.92 -10.78 6.63
N ALA A 162 12.13 -10.79 5.53
CA ALA A 162 10.85 -11.50 5.49
C ALA A 162 11.02 -13.02 5.72
N SER A 163 12.01 -13.66 5.07
CA SER A 163 12.27 -15.09 5.26
C SER A 163 12.73 -15.44 6.68
N ILE A 164 13.48 -14.56 7.36
CA ILE A 164 13.85 -14.76 8.77
C ILE A 164 12.59 -14.78 9.65
N LEU A 165 11.67 -13.83 9.45
CA LEU A 165 10.41 -13.78 10.20
C LEU A 165 9.54 -15.01 9.92
N GLU A 166 9.41 -15.43 8.66
CA GLU A 166 8.65 -16.61 8.26
C GLU A 166 9.19 -17.90 8.90
N ALA A 167 10.52 -18.05 8.96
CA ALA A 167 11.18 -19.21 9.57
C ALA A 167 11.28 -19.14 11.11
N THR A 168 10.81 -18.06 11.74
CA THR A 168 10.88 -17.90 13.19
C THR A 168 9.83 -18.78 13.88
N PRO A 169 10.21 -19.60 14.88
CA PRO A 169 9.29 -20.50 15.57
C PRO A 169 8.46 -19.75 16.62
N PHE A 170 7.52 -18.92 16.18
CA PHE A 170 6.57 -18.27 17.08
C PHE A 170 5.62 -19.30 17.71
N GLU A 171 5.31 -19.11 18.99
CA GLU A 171 4.43 -20.02 19.71
C GLU A 171 2.95 -19.83 19.32
N THR A 172 2.13 -20.85 19.59
CA THR A 172 0.67 -20.76 19.48
C THR A 172 0.05 -20.64 20.87
N ILE A 173 -0.86 -19.69 21.04
CA ILE A 173 -1.57 -19.42 22.30
C ILE A 173 -2.96 -20.06 22.23
N GLU A 174 -3.32 -20.79 23.29
CA GLU A 174 -4.68 -21.32 23.47
C GLU A 174 -5.61 -20.21 23.96
N THR A 175 -6.73 -20.02 23.28
CA THR A 175 -7.74 -19.02 23.64
C THR A 175 -9.15 -19.63 23.60
N HIS A 176 -10.15 -18.88 24.06
CA HIS A 176 -11.55 -19.26 23.88
C HIS A 176 -11.99 -19.35 22.41
N ARG A 177 -11.21 -18.78 21.47
CA ARG A 177 -11.43 -18.82 20.01
C ARG A 177 -10.64 -19.94 19.33
N GLY A 178 -9.89 -20.72 20.10
CA GLY A 178 -8.98 -21.76 19.62
C GLY A 178 -7.51 -21.33 19.66
N ARG A 179 -6.68 -22.10 18.96
CA ARG A 179 -5.23 -21.89 18.86
C ARG A 179 -4.91 -20.77 17.88
N LEU A 180 -4.25 -19.73 18.37
CA LEU A 180 -3.84 -18.57 17.57
C LEU A 180 -2.31 -18.46 17.57
N HIS A 181 -1.74 -18.11 16.44
CA HIS A 181 -0.30 -18.00 16.23
C HIS A 181 0.20 -16.61 16.67
N ALA A 182 1.19 -16.54 17.57
CA ALA A 182 1.59 -15.29 18.22
C ALA A 182 2.00 -14.17 17.25
N PHE A 183 2.57 -14.51 16.09
CA PHE A 183 2.92 -13.53 15.04
C PHE A 183 1.74 -13.17 14.13
N LEU A 184 1.18 -14.15 13.41
CA LEU A 184 0.11 -13.94 12.44
C LEU A 184 -1.19 -13.39 13.05
N ASP A 185 -1.54 -13.84 14.26
CA ASP A 185 -2.78 -13.47 14.95
C ASP A 185 -2.54 -12.42 16.05
N ASN A 186 -1.37 -11.75 16.04
CA ASN A 186 -0.96 -10.83 17.11
C ASN A 186 -2.02 -9.75 17.37
N LYS A 187 -2.61 -9.17 16.33
CA LYS A 187 -3.67 -8.15 16.48
C LYS A 187 -4.90 -8.70 17.22
N THR A 188 -5.33 -9.91 16.88
CA THR A 188 -6.47 -10.58 17.54
C THR A 188 -6.12 -10.92 18.98
N LEU A 189 -4.94 -11.50 19.22
CA LEU A 189 -4.46 -11.88 20.54
C LEU A 189 -4.27 -10.68 21.47
N MET A 190 -3.68 -9.59 20.99
CA MET A 190 -3.45 -8.37 21.77
C MET A 190 -4.73 -7.57 22.00
N GLY A 191 -5.79 -7.84 21.23
CA GLY A 191 -7.13 -7.30 21.44
C GLY A 191 -8.04 -8.20 22.28
N ASP A 192 -7.56 -9.34 22.77
CA ASP A 192 -8.38 -10.28 23.55
C ASP A 192 -8.85 -9.61 24.86
N PRO A 193 -10.14 -9.75 25.25
CA PRO A 193 -10.62 -9.22 26.52
C PRO A 193 -9.87 -9.82 27.72
N ASP A 194 -9.39 -11.06 27.64
CA ASP A 194 -8.61 -11.69 28.70
C ASP A 194 -7.17 -11.16 28.73
N ARG A 195 -6.83 -10.53 29.84
CA ARG A 195 -5.50 -9.97 30.08
C ARG A 195 -4.41 -11.03 30.11
N ALA A 196 -4.70 -12.25 30.57
CA ALA A 196 -3.73 -13.34 30.60
C ALA A 196 -3.33 -13.75 29.18
N VAL A 197 -4.30 -13.87 28.27
CA VAL A 197 -4.08 -14.15 26.85
C VAL A 197 -3.19 -13.08 26.22
N ARG A 198 -3.48 -11.79 26.44
CA ARG A 198 -2.63 -10.69 25.93
C ARG A 198 -1.19 -10.75 26.46
N ALA A 199 -1.01 -11.05 27.74
CA ALA A 199 0.31 -11.14 28.35
C ALA A 199 1.12 -12.32 27.79
N ASP A 200 0.49 -13.49 27.61
CA ASP A 200 1.12 -14.66 27.01
C ASP A 200 1.46 -14.43 25.54
N ALA A 201 0.56 -13.83 24.77
CA ALA A 201 0.78 -13.46 23.39
C ALA A 201 1.95 -12.49 23.22
N TRP A 202 2.00 -11.43 24.04
CA TRP A 202 3.10 -10.46 24.01
C TRP A 202 4.45 -11.14 24.27
N ARG A 203 4.51 -12.01 25.29
CA ARG A 203 5.74 -12.76 25.62
C ARG A 203 6.15 -13.71 24.49
N ALA A 204 5.20 -14.46 23.94
CA ALA A 204 5.45 -15.40 22.85
C ALA A 204 5.93 -14.70 21.58
N TYR A 205 5.32 -13.56 21.23
CA TYR A 205 5.74 -12.73 20.10
C TYR A 205 7.19 -12.28 20.28
N TRP A 206 7.51 -11.64 21.40
CA TRP A 206 8.84 -11.10 21.64
C TRP A 206 9.91 -12.17 21.83
N LYS A 207 9.56 -13.33 22.41
CA LYS A 207 10.48 -14.49 22.47
C LYS A 207 10.84 -14.99 21.06
N GLY A 208 9.89 -15.01 20.13
CA GLY A 208 10.14 -15.32 18.73
C GLY A 208 11.10 -14.33 18.09
N ILE A 209 10.80 -13.03 18.19
CA ILE A 209 11.68 -11.96 17.66
C ILE A 209 13.08 -12.02 18.27
N ASP A 210 13.17 -12.16 19.59
CA ASP A 210 14.44 -12.23 20.33
C ASP A 210 15.31 -13.41 19.87
N SER A 211 14.69 -14.56 19.55
CA SER A 211 15.41 -15.73 19.04
C SER A 211 16.13 -15.51 17.70
N LYS A 212 15.81 -14.43 16.98
CA LYS A 212 16.42 -14.02 15.71
C LYS A 212 16.97 -12.59 15.74
N SER A 213 17.06 -11.97 16.92
CA SER A 213 17.40 -10.55 17.07
C SER A 213 18.69 -10.15 16.35
N ASP A 214 19.76 -10.94 16.48
CA ASP A 214 21.04 -10.68 15.79
C ASP A 214 20.90 -10.70 14.27
N LEU A 215 20.19 -11.68 13.71
CA LEU A 215 20.00 -11.80 12.26
C LEU A 215 19.11 -10.68 11.72
N LEU A 216 18.02 -10.36 12.42
CA LEU A 216 17.14 -9.25 12.07
C LEU A 216 17.89 -7.92 12.14
N GLY A 217 18.64 -7.69 13.22
CA GLY A 217 19.44 -6.49 13.43
C GLY A 217 20.51 -6.30 12.36
N GLN A 218 21.29 -7.34 12.05
CA GLN A 218 22.30 -7.30 10.98
C GLN A 218 21.68 -7.01 9.61
N THR A 219 20.52 -7.62 9.32
CA THR A 219 19.81 -7.40 8.05
C THR A 219 19.33 -5.95 7.94
N LEU A 220 18.73 -5.39 9.00
CA LEU A 220 18.27 -4.00 9.04
C LEU A 220 19.44 -3.01 8.93
N ILE A 221 20.54 -3.24 9.64
CA ILE A 221 21.76 -2.42 9.51
C ILE A 221 22.27 -2.43 8.07
N GLY A 222 22.27 -3.61 7.43
CA GLY A 222 22.63 -3.75 6.03
C GLY A 222 21.73 -2.94 5.09
N ILE A 223 20.40 -2.95 5.32
CA ILE A 223 19.45 -2.16 4.53
C ILE A 223 19.77 -0.67 4.69
N VAL A 224 19.87 -0.16 5.93
CA VAL A 224 20.16 1.25 6.21
C VAL A 224 21.48 1.70 5.59
N HIS A 225 22.52 0.85 5.63
CA HIS A 225 23.80 1.17 5.02
C HIS A 225 23.68 1.34 3.50
N ASN A 226 23.00 0.41 2.81
CA ASN A 226 22.87 0.46 1.36
C ASN A 226 21.92 1.57 0.90
N GLU A 227 20.85 1.87 1.64
CA GLU A 227 20.00 3.03 1.36
C GLU A 227 20.80 4.34 1.47
N ASN A 228 21.69 4.47 2.47
CA ASN A 228 22.58 5.62 2.57
C ASN A 228 23.59 5.69 1.41
N THR A 229 24.14 4.55 0.98
CA THR A 229 24.98 4.49 -0.24
C THR A 229 24.22 5.00 -1.45
N MET A 230 22.97 4.59 -1.63
CA MET A 230 22.11 5.06 -2.71
C MET A 230 21.81 6.57 -2.61
N ALA A 231 21.58 7.08 -1.41
CA ALA A 231 21.34 8.50 -1.16
C ALA A 231 22.54 9.36 -1.55
N VAL A 232 23.73 8.98 -1.08
CA VAL A 232 24.99 9.69 -1.40
C VAL A 232 25.28 9.64 -2.90
N ALA A 233 25.05 8.49 -3.56
CA ALA A 233 25.20 8.38 -5.01
C ALA A 233 24.29 9.37 -5.78
N LYS A 234 23.12 9.72 -5.23
CA LYS A 234 22.17 10.70 -5.74
C LYS A 234 22.45 12.15 -5.29
N GLY A 235 23.52 12.38 -4.52
CA GLY A 235 23.90 13.71 -4.04
C GLY A 235 23.19 14.17 -2.76
N TYR A 236 22.48 13.29 -2.05
CA TYR A 236 21.89 13.58 -0.74
C TYR A 236 22.86 13.27 0.40
N ASN A 237 22.58 13.81 1.59
CA ASN A 237 23.36 13.54 2.78
C ASN A 237 23.13 12.13 3.33
N ASP A 238 21.88 11.67 3.30
CA ASP A 238 21.45 10.37 3.84
C ASP A 238 20.10 9.91 3.24
N ALA A 239 19.71 8.67 3.54
CA ALA A 239 18.45 8.10 3.08
C ALA A 239 17.19 8.87 3.55
N PRO A 240 17.08 9.30 4.84
CA PRO A 240 15.94 10.13 5.27
C PRO A 240 15.73 11.37 4.41
N GLU A 241 16.79 12.08 4.01
CA GLU A 241 16.66 13.26 3.15
C GLU A 241 16.07 12.91 1.78
N VAL A 242 16.45 11.78 1.18
CA VAL A 242 15.83 11.27 -0.04
C VAL A 242 14.32 11.12 0.16
N HIS A 243 13.91 10.42 1.23
CA HIS A 243 12.49 10.14 1.49
C HIS A 243 11.70 11.43 1.73
N TYR A 244 12.21 12.36 2.54
CA TYR A 244 11.52 13.64 2.76
C TYR A 244 11.38 14.43 1.46
N ALA A 245 12.44 14.49 0.65
CA ALA A 245 12.42 15.19 -0.62
C ALA A 245 11.41 14.58 -1.61
N THR A 246 11.23 13.26 -1.63
CA THR A 246 10.19 12.61 -2.47
C THR A 246 8.76 12.99 -2.08
N MET A 247 8.53 13.34 -0.81
CA MET A 247 7.26 13.84 -0.28
C MET A 247 7.13 15.37 -0.37
N GLY A 248 8.18 16.08 -0.80
CA GLY A 248 8.22 17.55 -0.81
C GLY A 248 8.36 18.17 0.59
N ILE A 249 8.95 17.43 1.54
CA ILE A 249 9.12 17.84 2.94
C ILE A 249 10.62 18.09 3.20
N THR A 250 10.94 19.08 4.03
CA THR A 250 12.32 19.35 4.46
C THR A 250 12.63 18.66 5.79
N ARG A 251 13.91 18.41 6.06
CA ARG A 251 14.35 17.90 7.37
C ARG A 251 13.95 18.82 8.51
N GLU A 252 14.02 20.13 8.30
CA GLU A 252 13.58 21.14 9.26
C GLU A 252 12.09 20.98 9.59
N ALA A 253 11.22 20.84 8.58
CA ALA A 253 9.80 20.61 8.79
C ALA A 253 9.51 19.31 9.56
N VAL A 254 10.28 18.25 9.33
CA VAL A 254 10.19 17.01 10.12
C VAL A 254 10.63 17.26 11.57
N GLY A 255 11.73 17.99 11.78
CA GLY A 255 12.21 18.37 13.12
C GLY A 255 11.17 19.19 13.90
N ASP A 256 10.58 20.20 13.27
CA ASP A 256 9.53 21.03 13.85
C ASP A 256 8.29 20.20 14.21
N ALA A 257 7.91 19.26 13.33
CA ALA A 257 6.81 18.34 13.62
C ALA A 257 7.10 17.43 14.82
N LEU A 258 8.33 16.92 14.96
CA LEU A 258 8.74 16.11 16.11
C LEU A 258 8.71 16.93 17.41
N VAL A 259 9.20 18.18 17.40
CA VAL A 259 9.13 19.09 18.57
C VAL A 259 7.67 19.41 18.93
N ALA A 260 6.82 19.65 17.92
CA ALA A 260 5.39 19.86 18.15
C ALA A 260 4.73 18.62 18.77
N MET A 261 5.07 17.41 18.30
CA MET A 261 4.59 16.15 18.89
C MET A 261 5.06 15.97 20.35
N GLU A 262 6.33 16.29 20.65
CA GLU A 262 6.87 16.22 22.01
C GLU A 262 6.15 17.17 22.97
N SER A 263 5.69 18.33 22.50
CA SER A 263 4.90 19.28 23.31
C SER A 263 3.56 18.70 23.81
N HIS A 264 3.11 17.58 23.24
CA HIS A 264 1.90 16.85 23.64
C HIS A 264 2.19 15.59 24.46
N ALA A 265 3.41 15.42 24.99
CA ALA A 265 3.79 14.26 25.80
C ALA A 265 2.84 14.01 27.00
N ASP A 266 2.33 15.06 27.64
CA ASP A 266 1.38 14.93 28.75
C ASP A 266 0.07 14.27 28.32
N SER A 267 -0.41 14.56 27.10
CA SER A 267 -1.62 13.93 26.55
C SER A 267 -1.39 12.44 26.29
N TRP A 268 -0.19 12.08 25.82
CA TRP A 268 0.20 10.68 25.66
C TRP A 268 0.30 9.95 27.01
N GLN A 269 0.91 10.57 28.03
CA GLN A 269 0.99 10.00 29.37
C GLN A 269 -0.39 9.82 30.01
N ALA A 270 -1.30 10.78 29.84
CA ALA A 270 -2.69 10.65 30.31
C ALA A 270 -3.42 9.49 29.63
N TYR A 271 -3.20 9.30 28.32
CA TYR A 271 -3.76 8.17 27.59
C TYR A 271 -3.17 6.82 28.05
N LEU A 272 -1.86 6.74 28.29
CA LEU A 272 -1.20 5.55 28.86
C LEU A 272 -1.79 5.18 30.23
N ALA A 273 -1.98 6.17 31.11
CA ALA A 273 -2.57 5.96 32.43
C ALA A 273 -3.99 5.38 32.36
N MET A 274 -4.78 5.75 31.35
CA MET A 274 -6.11 5.17 31.10
C MET A 274 -6.04 3.72 30.61
N LYS A 275 -5.05 3.36 29.80
CA LYS A 275 -4.91 2.03 29.19
C LYS A 275 -4.33 0.99 30.14
N GLY A 276 -3.33 1.36 30.93
CA GLY A 276 -2.60 0.46 31.81
C GLY A 276 -1.08 0.63 31.69
N ASP A 277 -0.34 0.01 32.61
CA ASP A 277 1.11 0.21 32.76
C ASP A 277 1.96 -0.85 32.04
N LYS A 278 1.34 -1.87 31.46
CA LYS A 278 2.06 -2.95 30.76
C LYS A 278 1.96 -2.82 29.24
N PRO A 279 2.99 -3.24 28.50
CA PRO A 279 2.97 -3.24 27.04
C PRO A 279 1.76 -3.95 26.42
N TRP A 280 1.24 -4.99 27.08
CA TRP A 280 0.08 -5.76 26.63
C TRP A 280 -1.29 -5.19 27.02
N ASP A 281 -1.33 -4.11 27.78
CA ASP A 281 -2.58 -3.40 28.09
C ASP A 281 -2.86 -2.29 27.04
N MET A 282 -1.86 -1.89 26.25
CA MET A 282 -1.98 -0.85 25.22
C MET A 282 -3.01 -1.15 24.14
N ALA A 283 -3.05 -2.41 23.69
CA ALA A 283 -3.99 -2.89 22.68
C ALA A 283 -5.32 -3.36 23.28
N ALA A 284 -5.46 -3.36 24.61
CA ALA A 284 -6.67 -3.81 25.27
C ALA A 284 -7.88 -2.97 24.81
N PRO A 285 -9.04 -3.60 24.55
CA PRO A 285 -10.26 -2.87 24.24
C PRO A 285 -10.63 -1.99 25.44
N VAL A 286 -10.94 -0.71 25.17
CA VAL A 286 -11.46 0.19 26.20
C VAL A 286 -12.97 -0.06 26.28
N GLY A 287 -13.41 -0.72 27.34
CA GLY A 287 -14.81 -1.12 27.51
C GLY A 287 -15.22 -2.32 26.64
N HIS A 288 -16.52 -2.60 26.62
CA HIS A 288 -17.10 -3.70 25.86
C HIS A 288 -17.76 -3.16 24.58
N PHE A 289 -17.01 -3.12 23.48
CA PHE A 289 -17.56 -2.76 22.17
C PHE A 289 -17.27 -3.88 21.17
N SER A 290 -18.21 -4.80 21.00
CA SER A 290 -18.15 -5.83 19.97
C SER A 290 -19.48 -5.86 19.21
N HIS A 291 -19.65 -4.93 18.27
CA HIS A 291 -20.73 -5.04 17.30
C HIS A 291 -20.20 -5.73 16.04
N HIS A 292 -20.77 -6.89 15.73
CA HIS A 292 -20.52 -7.56 14.48
C HIS A 292 -21.57 -7.11 13.47
N LEU A 293 -21.13 -6.43 12.41
CA LEU A 293 -22.00 -5.97 11.33
C LEU A 293 -21.87 -6.90 10.13
N THR A 294 -22.99 -7.27 9.54
CA THR A 294 -23.01 -7.77 8.15
C THR A 294 -22.58 -6.65 7.20
N ILE A 295 -22.06 -6.98 6.01
CA ILE A 295 -21.75 -5.97 4.98
C ILE A 295 -22.92 -5.01 4.70
N ASP A 296 -24.17 -5.50 4.64
CA ASP A 296 -25.33 -4.62 4.43
C ASP A 296 -25.56 -3.64 5.59
N GLN A 297 -25.33 -4.07 6.83
CA GLN A 297 -25.38 -3.20 8.01
C GLN A 297 -24.22 -2.20 7.98
N LEU A 298 -23.01 -2.66 7.66
CA LEU A 298 -21.83 -1.81 7.51
C LEU A 298 -22.07 -0.74 6.46
N ARG A 299 -22.60 -1.09 5.28
CA ARG A 299 -22.98 -0.14 4.23
C ARG A 299 -23.87 0.97 4.77
N ARG A 300 -24.98 0.61 5.43
CA ARG A 300 -25.93 1.60 5.98
C ARG A 300 -25.29 2.51 7.03
N VAL A 301 -24.49 1.95 7.94
CA VAL A 301 -23.82 2.71 8.99
C VAL A 301 -22.77 3.64 8.38
N ALA A 302 -21.92 3.12 7.50
CA ALA A 302 -20.84 3.85 6.85
C ALA A 302 -21.36 4.98 5.95
N THR A 303 -22.41 4.74 5.15
CA THR A 303 -23.05 5.79 4.33
C THR A 303 -23.60 6.93 5.18
N ARG A 304 -24.25 6.64 6.32
CA ARG A 304 -24.71 7.69 7.24
C ARG A 304 -23.55 8.44 7.90
N ALA A 305 -22.50 7.71 8.31
CA ALA A 305 -21.33 8.30 8.94
C ALA A 305 -20.58 9.24 7.98
N MET A 306 -20.57 8.94 6.69
CA MET A 306 -19.92 9.76 5.66
C MET A 306 -20.81 10.86 5.07
N ALA A 307 -22.09 10.93 5.43
CA ALA A 307 -23.00 11.97 4.94
C ALA A 307 -22.48 13.42 5.13
N PRO A 308 -21.77 13.77 6.23
CA PRO A 308 -21.19 15.11 6.38
C PRO A 308 -20.09 15.46 5.37
N LEU A 309 -19.48 14.48 4.70
CA LEU A 309 -18.49 14.71 3.64
C LEU A 309 -19.13 15.00 2.27
N GLY A 310 -20.48 14.97 2.20
CA GLY A 310 -21.25 15.24 0.99
C GLY A 310 -21.91 14.00 0.41
N GLU A 311 -23.05 14.21 -0.27
CA GLU A 311 -23.91 13.15 -0.81
C GLU A 311 -23.16 12.23 -1.78
N HIS A 312 -22.39 12.81 -2.71
CA HIS A 312 -21.62 12.06 -3.69
C HIS A 312 -20.61 11.11 -3.04
N HIS A 313 -19.92 11.56 -1.98
CA HIS A 313 -18.92 10.75 -1.29
C HIS A 313 -19.59 9.58 -0.55
N ALA A 314 -20.69 9.84 0.16
CA ALA A 314 -21.46 8.81 0.85
C ALA A 314 -22.06 7.78 -0.11
N GLU A 315 -22.49 8.21 -1.30
CA GLU A 315 -22.99 7.34 -2.36
C GLU A 315 -21.88 6.43 -2.92
N GLN A 316 -20.69 6.96 -3.23
CA GLN A 316 -19.58 6.14 -3.72
C GLN A 316 -19.18 5.06 -2.71
N LEU A 317 -19.10 5.41 -1.41
CA LEU A 317 -18.84 4.41 -0.37
C LEU A 317 -19.95 3.36 -0.29
N SER A 318 -21.22 3.78 -0.40
CA SER A 318 -22.36 2.85 -0.44
C SER A 318 -22.22 1.84 -1.58
N ARG A 319 -21.79 2.29 -2.76
CA ARG A 319 -21.60 1.43 -3.94
C ARG A 319 -20.43 0.46 -3.79
N VAL A 320 -19.32 0.89 -3.19
CA VAL A 320 -18.19 -0.02 -2.91
C VAL A 320 -18.61 -1.15 -1.97
N LEU A 321 -19.47 -0.85 -0.99
CA LEU A 321 -19.97 -1.82 -0.01
C LEU A 321 -21.25 -2.54 -0.46
N ASP A 322 -21.79 -2.26 -1.66
CA ASP A 322 -22.90 -3.02 -2.23
C ASP A 322 -22.36 -4.27 -2.93
N VAL A 323 -22.70 -5.44 -2.38
CA VAL A 323 -22.30 -6.75 -2.91
C VAL A 323 -22.70 -6.96 -4.38
N ARG A 324 -23.73 -6.24 -4.86
CA ARG A 324 -24.21 -6.31 -6.25
C ARG A 324 -23.33 -5.55 -7.22
N GLU A 325 -22.63 -4.50 -6.74
CA GLU A 325 -21.70 -3.72 -7.55
C GLU A 325 -20.37 -4.46 -7.74
N ARG A 326 -20.11 -5.52 -6.94
CA ARG A 326 -18.91 -6.37 -7.00
C ARG A 326 -17.60 -5.55 -7.02
N ARG A 327 -17.54 -4.49 -6.21
CA ARG A 327 -16.37 -3.62 -6.02
C ARG A 327 -15.55 -3.97 -4.77
N MET A 328 -15.82 -5.09 -4.12
CA MET A 328 -15.14 -5.50 -2.89
C MET A 328 -14.65 -6.95 -3.01
N ASP A 329 -13.37 -7.14 -2.73
CA ASP A 329 -12.70 -8.43 -2.63
C ASP A 329 -12.39 -8.72 -1.16
N LEU A 330 -13.30 -9.44 -0.49
CA LEU A 330 -13.20 -9.76 0.93
C LEU A 330 -13.01 -11.28 1.09
N SER A 331 -12.00 -11.66 1.88
CA SER A 331 -11.82 -13.06 2.30
C SER A 331 -11.53 -13.15 3.80
N SER A 332 -12.10 -14.15 4.46
CA SER A 332 -11.77 -14.50 5.86
C SER A 332 -10.78 -15.66 6.01
N THR A 333 -10.23 -16.13 4.88
CA THR A 333 -9.18 -17.15 4.84
C THR A 333 -7.93 -16.56 4.19
N PRO A 334 -6.80 -16.50 4.92
CA PRO A 334 -5.51 -16.06 4.40
C PRO A 334 -5.10 -16.79 3.12
N GLY A 335 -5.06 -18.13 3.11
CA GLY A 335 -4.63 -18.89 1.93
C GLY A 335 -3.30 -18.36 1.37
N SER A 336 -3.22 -18.22 0.04
CA SER A 336 -2.11 -17.57 -0.66
C SER A 336 -2.36 -16.07 -0.93
N ARG A 337 -3.23 -15.41 -0.16
CA ARG A 337 -3.59 -14.01 -0.39
C ARG A 337 -2.62 -13.04 0.27
N THR A 338 -2.53 -11.82 -0.26
CA THR A 338 -1.84 -10.73 0.44
C THR A 338 -2.57 -10.41 1.74
N MET A 339 -1.82 -10.35 2.84
CA MET A 339 -2.30 -10.09 4.20
C MET A 339 -2.48 -8.59 4.46
N ASP A 340 -3.37 -7.93 3.73
CA ASP A 340 -3.56 -6.48 3.82
C ASP A 340 -4.99 -6.03 3.45
N ALA A 341 -5.26 -4.73 3.58
CA ALA A 341 -6.48 -4.07 3.13
C ALA A 341 -6.15 -2.73 2.44
N PHE A 342 -6.50 -2.61 1.16
CA PHE A 342 -6.16 -1.45 0.33
C PHE A 342 -7.19 -1.21 -0.78
N SER A 343 -7.11 -0.04 -1.40
CA SER A 343 -7.95 0.33 -2.54
C SER A 343 -7.17 0.21 -3.85
N ILE A 344 -7.75 -0.46 -4.83
CA ILE A 344 -7.23 -0.58 -6.19
C ILE A 344 -7.97 0.42 -7.07
N THR A 345 -7.23 1.28 -7.78
CA THR A 345 -7.82 2.36 -8.59
C THR A 345 -7.11 2.55 -9.92
N ALA A 346 -7.87 2.79 -10.98
CA ALA A 346 -7.36 3.14 -12.30
C ALA A 346 -8.23 4.21 -12.96
N PRO A 347 -7.66 5.06 -13.84
CA PRO A 347 -8.43 6.04 -14.59
C PRO A 347 -9.60 5.40 -15.36
N GLY A 348 -10.80 5.98 -15.19
CA GLY A 348 -12.01 5.52 -15.87
C GLY A 348 -12.60 4.19 -15.37
N VAL A 349 -12.01 3.56 -14.35
CA VAL A 349 -12.50 2.31 -13.77
C VAL A 349 -13.02 2.55 -12.34
N PRO A 350 -14.18 1.99 -11.98
CA PRO A 350 -14.60 1.82 -10.60
C PRO A 350 -13.49 1.38 -9.63
N SER A 351 -13.33 2.08 -8.50
CA SER A 351 -12.43 1.63 -7.43
C SER A 351 -12.87 0.29 -6.86
N VAL A 352 -11.90 -0.57 -6.56
CA VAL A 352 -12.10 -1.85 -5.88
C VAL A 352 -11.48 -1.80 -4.49
N LEU A 353 -12.18 -2.30 -3.49
CA LEU A 353 -11.69 -2.46 -2.13
C LEU A 353 -11.23 -3.92 -1.94
N TYR A 354 -9.93 -4.13 -1.72
CA TYR A 354 -9.38 -5.43 -1.35
C TYR A 354 -9.22 -5.48 0.17
N VAL A 355 -9.71 -6.55 0.81
CA VAL A 355 -9.61 -6.76 2.26
C VAL A 355 -9.37 -8.23 2.54
N LEU A 356 -8.29 -8.54 3.24
CA LEU A 356 -8.22 -9.75 4.03
C LEU A 356 -8.64 -9.44 5.46
N SER A 357 -9.74 -10.04 5.90
CA SER A 357 -10.18 -9.97 7.29
C SER A 357 -9.66 -11.20 8.05
N PRO A 358 -8.57 -11.09 8.83
CA PRO A 358 -8.20 -12.18 9.72
C PRO A 358 -9.33 -12.48 10.72
N ARG A 359 -9.36 -13.72 11.22
CA ARG A 359 -10.43 -14.24 12.07
C ARG A 359 -10.45 -13.66 13.48
#